data_AF-A0A939TKN1-F1
#
_entry.id   AF-A0A939TKN1-F1
#
_cell.length_a   1.000
_cell.length_b   1.000
_cell.length_c   1.000
_cell.angle_alpha   90.00
_cell.angle_beta   90.00
_cell.angle_gamma   90.00
#
_symmetry.space_group_name_H-M   'P 1'
#
loop_
_entity.id
_entity.type
_entity.pdbx_description
1 polymer ?
#
loop_
_entity_poly.entity_id
_entity_poly.type
_entity_poly.pdbx_seq_one_letter_code
_entity_poly.pdbx_strand_id
1 'polypeptide(L)'
;MMATKQRRQTQRSQDRYYRPSLRPWGHDDYLVLADLLFDGFEPAEIARILNRYVHDVLRALRSPEMETAQRWLIIARYAARFPW
;
A
#
# COMPACT_ATOMS: atom_id res chain seq x y z
N MET A 1 -19.90 27.25 9.64
CA MET A 1 -18.65 26.78 9.00
C MET A 1 -17.54 26.61 10.05
N MET A 2 -17.50 25.50 10.81
CA MET A 2 -16.44 25.29 11.85
C MET A 2 -15.88 23.85 11.91
N ALA A 3 -16.31 22.93 11.04
CA ALA A 3 -15.93 21.52 11.11
C ALA A 3 -14.54 21.18 10.51
N THR A 4 -13.91 22.11 9.78
CA THR A 4 -12.65 21.83 9.05
C THR A 4 -11.37 22.06 9.86
N LYS A 5 -11.41 22.86 10.93
CA LYS A 5 -10.20 23.13 11.75
C LYS A 5 -9.86 22.00 12.71
N GLN A 6 -10.86 21.35 13.30
CA GLN A 6 -10.63 20.26 14.26
C GLN A 6 -10.02 19.01 13.60
N ARG A 7 -10.49 18.62 12.40
CA ARG A 7 -9.96 17.45 11.67
C ARG A 7 -8.46 17.54 11.38
N ARG A 8 -7.96 18.72 11.01
CA ARG A 8 -6.52 18.96 10.75
C ARG A 8 -5.66 18.86 12.01
N GLN A 9 -6.19 19.20 13.19
CA GLN A 9 -5.47 19.13 14.45
C GLN A 9 -5.35 17.69 14.98
N THR A 10 -6.38 16.87 14.77
CA THR A 10 -6.36 15.45 15.18
C THR A 10 -5.40 14.64 14.31
N GLN A 11 -5.36 14.89 13.00
CA GLN A 11 -4.42 14.25 12.06
C GLN A 11 -2.96 14.56 12.40
N ARG A 12 -2.64 15.84 12.69
CA ARG A 12 -1.28 16.27 13.08
C ARG A 12 -0.76 15.60 14.36
N SER A 13 -1.65 15.21 15.29
CA SER A 13 -1.23 14.57 16.53
C SER A 13 -0.94 13.07 16.36
N GLN A 14 -1.62 12.39 15.44
CA GLN A 14 -1.37 10.98 15.13
C GLN A 14 -0.06 10.80 14.35
N ASP A 15 0.31 11.76 13.49
CA ASP A 15 1.56 11.72 12.72
C ASP A 15 2.82 11.93 13.57
N ARG A 16 2.71 12.50 14.78
CA ARG A 16 3.86 12.86 15.63
C ARG A 16 4.72 11.66 16.04
N TYR A 17 4.13 10.48 16.11
CA TYR A 17 4.82 9.22 16.44
C TYR A 17 4.91 8.26 15.25
N TYR A 18 4.43 8.65 14.08
CA TYR A 18 4.52 7.84 12.88
C TYR A 18 5.98 7.81 12.39
N ARG A 19 6.60 6.63 12.48
CA ARG A 19 7.96 6.38 11.97
C ARG A 19 7.90 5.20 10.99
N PRO A 20 7.92 5.48 9.68
CA PRO A 20 8.02 4.44 8.67
C PRO A 20 9.22 3.51 8.89
N SER A 21 9.03 2.25 8.56
CA SER A 21 10.06 1.22 8.67
C SER A 21 10.95 1.18 7.43
N LEU A 22 12.27 1.12 7.66
CA LEU A 22 13.31 0.93 6.66
C LEU A 22 13.66 -0.55 6.41
N ARG A 23 12.83 -1.50 6.88
CA ARG A 23 13.13 -2.93 6.68
C ARG A 23 13.15 -3.30 5.19
N PRO A 24 13.86 -4.34 4.75
CA PRO A 24 13.76 -4.81 3.37
C PRO A 24 12.32 -5.18 2.99
N TRP A 25 12.00 -5.11 1.70
CA TRP A 25 10.73 -5.65 1.18
C TRP A 25 10.80 -7.18 1.20
N GLY A 26 9.82 -7.80 1.85
CA GLY A 26 9.60 -9.25 1.79
C GLY A 26 8.67 -9.61 0.64
N HIS A 27 8.62 -10.90 0.30
CA HIS A 27 7.69 -11.40 -0.73
C HIS A 27 6.22 -11.06 -0.40
N ASP A 28 5.80 -11.25 0.85
CA ASP A 28 4.44 -10.95 1.30
C ASP A 28 4.09 -9.47 1.17
N ASP A 29 5.07 -8.57 1.34
CA ASP A 29 4.84 -7.13 1.17
C ASP A 29 4.44 -6.78 -0.26
N TYR A 30 5.01 -7.48 -1.25
CA TYR A 30 4.67 -7.29 -2.65
C TYR A 30 3.27 -7.83 -2.98
N LEU A 31 2.86 -8.92 -2.35
CA LEU A 31 1.50 -9.45 -2.50
C LEU A 31 0.47 -8.46 -1.93
N VAL A 32 0.71 -7.92 -0.73
CA VAL A 32 -0.16 -6.91 -0.12
C VAL A 32 -0.15 -5.61 -0.93
N LEU A 33 1.02 -5.17 -1.41
CA LEU A 33 1.13 -3.99 -2.28
C LEU A 33 0.33 -4.17 -3.57
N ALA A 34 0.41 -5.35 -4.21
CA ALA A 34 -0.34 -5.66 -5.42
C ALA A 34 -1.86 -5.63 -5.18
N ASP A 35 -2.31 -6.19 -4.06
CA ASP A 35 -3.73 -6.23 -3.72
C ASP A 35 -4.28 -4.83 -3.44
N LEU A 36 -3.57 -4.01 -2.66
CA LEU A 36 -3.98 -2.63 -2.37
C LEU A 36 -4.04 -1.76 -3.63
N LEU A 37 -3.10 -1.91 -4.57
CA LEU A 37 -3.17 -1.20 -5.85
C LEU A 37 -4.37 -1.63 -6.68
N PHE A 38 -4.67 -2.94 -6.70
CA PHE A 38 -5.80 -3.47 -7.44
C PHE A 38 -7.12 -2.92 -6.88
N ASP A 39 -7.21 -2.78 -5.56
CA ASP A 39 -8.35 -2.16 -4.87
C ASP A 39 -8.41 -0.63 -5.03
N GLY A 40 -7.43 -0.02 -5.72
CA GLY A 40 -7.44 1.39 -6.12
C GLY A 40 -6.84 2.36 -5.10
N PHE A 41 -6.08 1.88 -4.12
CA PHE A 41 -5.41 2.76 -3.15
C PHE A 41 -4.26 3.53 -3.79
N GLU A 42 -4.12 4.81 -3.43
CA GLU A 42 -3.03 5.65 -3.92
C GLU A 42 -1.70 5.31 -3.22
N PRO A 43 -0.52 5.48 -3.87
CA PRO A 43 0.77 5.13 -3.28
C PRO A 43 1.05 5.77 -1.91
N ALA A 44 0.54 6.98 -1.66
CA ALA A 44 0.67 7.64 -0.36
C ALA A 44 -0.18 6.99 0.74
N GLU A 45 -1.36 6.49 0.38
CA GLU A 45 -2.24 5.77 1.30
C GLU A 45 -1.66 4.38 1.61
N ILE A 46 -1.15 3.69 0.60
CA ILE A 46 -0.48 2.41 0.76
C ILE A 46 0.76 2.55 1.65
N ALA A 47 1.56 3.59 1.44
CA ALA A 47 2.71 3.88 2.28
C ALA A 47 2.30 4.03 3.75
N ARG A 48 1.18 4.70 4.03
CA ARG A 48 0.63 4.83 5.38
C ARG A 48 0.17 3.48 5.95
N ILE A 49 -0.53 2.67 5.15
CA ILE A 49 -1.03 1.34 5.56
C ILE A 49 0.14 0.40 5.89
N LEU A 50 1.17 0.38 5.04
CA LEU A 50 2.33 -0.50 5.20
C LEU A 50 3.39 0.05 6.17
N ASN A 51 3.16 1.21 6.77
CA ASN A 51 4.13 1.96 7.58
C ASN A 51 5.48 2.11 6.84
N ARG A 52 5.42 2.61 5.60
CA ARG A 52 6.56 2.82 4.68
C ARG A 52 6.66 4.28 4.27
N TYR A 53 7.81 4.65 3.73
CA TYR A 53 7.93 5.91 3.01
C TYR A 53 7.30 5.80 1.62
N VAL A 54 6.68 6.89 1.17
CA VAL A 54 6.07 6.95 -0.17
C VAL A 54 7.09 6.66 -1.27
N HIS A 55 8.32 7.16 -1.14
CA HIS A 55 9.38 6.92 -2.11
C HIS A 55 9.77 5.43 -2.20
N ASP A 56 9.74 4.69 -1.09
CA ASP A 56 10.02 3.26 -1.06
C ASP A 56 8.92 2.46 -1.76
N VAL A 57 7.66 2.84 -1.54
CA VAL A 57 6.53 2.25 -2.28
C VAL A 57 6.69 2.51 -3.77
N LEU A 58 6.92 3.75 -4.20
CA LEU A 58 7.13 4.09 -5.61
C LEU A 58 8.31 3.35 -6.24
N ARG A 59 9.36 3.05 -5.45
CA ARG A 59 10.48 2.22 -5.91
C ARG A 59 10.07 0.75 -6.04
N ALA A 60 9.37 0.20 -5.05
CA ALA A 60 8.86 -1.17 -5.07
C ALA A 60 7.92 -1.41 -6.26
N LEU A 61 7.08 -0.44 -6.62
CA LEU A 61 6.20 -0.50 -7.79
C LEU A 61 6.93 -0.75 -9.12
N ARG A 62 8.21 -0.37 -9.21
CA ARG A 62 9.04 -0.53 -10.42
C ARG A 62 9.97 -1.74 -10.37
N SER A 63 9.78 -2.62 -9.40
CA SER A 63 10.63 -3.79 -9.20
C SER A 63 10.10 -5.03 -9.93
N PRO A 64 10.97 -5.95 -10.39
CA PRO A 64 10.56 -7.22 -11.00
C PRO A 64 9.67 -8.09 -10.08
N GLU A 65 9.90 -8.01 -8.78
CA GLU A 65 9.12 -8.73 -7.76
C GLU A 65 7.66 -8.27 -7.77
N MET A 66 7.44 -6.97 -7.97
CA MET A 66 6.10 -6.39 -8.07
C MET A 66 5.37 -6.87 -9.33
N GLU A 67 6.04 -6.90 -10.48
CA GLU A 67 5.46 -7.42 -11.72
C GLU A 67 5.04 -8.89 -11.54
N THR A 68 5.89 -9.68 -10.89
CA THR A 68 5.60 -11.08 -10.57
C THR A 68 4.37 -11.18 -9.65
N ALA A 69 4.31 -10.40 -8.57
CA ALA A 69 3.17 -10.38 -7.64
C ALA A 69 1.85 -10.00 -8.34
N GLN A 70 1.86 -8.99 -9.23
CA GLN A 70 0.67 -8.60 -10.00
C GLN A 70 0.18 -9.72 -10.92
N ARG A 71 1.09 -10.41 -11.62
CA ARG A 71 0.74 -11.55 -12.47
C ARG A 71 0.09 -12.67 -11.66
N TRP A 72 0.68 -13.03 -10.51
CA TRP A 72 0.09 -14.03 -9.61
C TRP A 72 -1.29 -13.62 -9.12
N LEU A 73 -1.49 -12.36 -8.73
CA LEU A 73 -2.78 -11.86 -8.27
C LEU A 73 -3.86 -11.95 -9.36
N ILE A 74 -3.52 -11.58 -10.60
CA ILE A 74 -4.45 -11.69 -11.74
C ILE A 74 -4.86 -13.14 -11.97
N ILE A 75 -3.89 -14.07 -11.99
CA ILE A 75 -4.15 -15.50 -12.19
C ILE A 75 -5.03 -16.05 -11.06
N ALA A 76 -4.68 -15.74 -9.81
CA ALA A 76 -5.42 -16.22 -8.64
C ALA A 76 -6.87 -15.72 -8.63
N ARG A 77 -7.10 -14.42 -8.92
CA ARG A 77 -8.45 -13.85 -8.99
C ARG A 77 -9.26 -14.41 -10.17
N TYR A 78 -8.60 -14.67 -11.31
CA TYR A 78 -9.26 -15.34 -12.45
C TYR A 78 -9.70 -16.75 -12.06
N ALA A 79 -8.83 -17.56 -11.49
CA ALA A 79 -9.15 -18.93 -11.05
C ALA A 79 -10.26 -18.94 -9.99
N ALA A 80 -10.24 -18.00 -9.04
CA ALA A 80 -11.27 -17.87 -8.02
C ALA A 80 -12.64 -17.46 -8.60
N ARG A 81 -12.66 -16.68 -9.70
CA ARG A 81 -13.88 -16.25 -10.39
C ARG A 81 -14.49 -17.36 -11.25
N PHE A 82 -13.64 -18.24 -11.80
CA PHE A 82 -14.05 -19.34 -12.65
C PHE A 82 -13.61 -20.68 -12.05
N PRO A 83 -14.19 -21.09 -10.92
CA PRO A 83 -13.93 -22.42 -10.37
C PRO A 83 -14.55 -23.44 -11.33
N TRP A 84 -13.71 -24.25 -11.94
CA TRP A 84 -14.12 -25.41 -12.73
C TRP A 84 -14.72 -26.50 -11.85
#